data_AF-A0A7G7CS98-F1
#
_entry.id   AF-A0A7G7CS98-F1
#
_cell.length_a   1.000
_cell.length_b   1.000
_cell.length_c   1.000
_cell.angle_alpha   90.00
_cell.angle_beta   90.00
_cell.angle_gamma   90.00
#
_symmetry.space_group_name_H-M   'P 1'
#
loop_
_entity.id
_entity.type
_entity.pdbx_description
1 polymer ?
#
loop_
_entity_poly.entity_id
_entity_poly.type
_entity_poly.pdbx_seq_one_letter_code
_entity_poly.pdbx_strand_id
1 'polypeptide(L)'
;MYSELSAQKYRVALVAPSRFPIREPYAGGLEAMCATAVRALRRAGHRVDLYATAGSEGHVSAWEFPGVDWTGHEDEETDHTYPPGEREKENAAFDRLRGHLEEQAAAGEIDVVFNNSLHPGLFEGKEPLPMVTTLHTPAFWEVQDAVTAAAARLDTRFGGHPAGVFAAVSAATAASWELPEPAHIVPNGYDEYVWKPGNSIIGESEHGQVGSHAIWFGRIVAEKGLHVAIDACRAAGLELHIAGRVGDPAYMDAEITPRLGDDLTFLGELSHEELADAVSRAAVCAVTPQWDEPFGLVIIEAMGCGTPVAALRRGGVGEILADFPERLADTPEGLVQALLRAREADREDTAAWALRHYSLRAFAHRYAQLFAVARGHKEEQK
;
A
#
# COMPACT_ATOMS: atom_id res chain seq x y z
N MET A 1 -8.22 -1.87 24.65
CA MET A 1 -6.84 -1.56 25.08
C MET A 1 -6.11 -0.76 23.98
N TYR A 2 -6.60 0.44 23.64
CA TYR A 2 -6.07 1.35 22.60
C TYR A 2 -5.79 2.77 23.16
N SER A 3 -5.99 3.01 24.46
CA SER A 3 -6.02 4.36 25.06
C SER A 3 -4.65 5.02 25.24
N GLU A 4 -3.54 4.33 24.95
CA GLU A 4 -2.18 4.82 25.21
C GLU A 4 -1.33 5.04 23.95
N LEU A 5 -1.96 5.10 22.76
CA LEU A 5 -1.27 5.56 21.55
C LEU A 5 -1.33 7.09 21.49
N SER A 6 -0.20 7.76 21.75
CA SER A 6 -0.03 9.22 21.76
C SER A 6 -1.12 9.95 22.55
N ALA A 7 -0.78 10.54 23.70
CA ALA A 7 -1.72 11.41 24.42
C ALA A 7 -2.30 12.52 23.52
N GLN A 8 -1.54 12.93 22.48
CA GLN A 8 -1.96 13.93 21.52
C GLN A 8 -2.75 13.32 20.36
N LYS A 9 -3.93 13.90 20.08
CA LYS A 9 -4.77 13.57 18.94
C LYS A 9 -4.67 14.66 17.89
N TYR A 10 -4.44 14.25 16.64
CA TYR A 10 -4.35 15.12 15.47
C TYR A 10 -5.66 15.17 14.67
N ARG A 11 -5.88 16.29 14.01
CA ARG A 11 -6.83 16.47 12.89
C ARG A 11 -6.05 16.36 11.59
N VAL A 12 -6.21 15.23 10.93
CA VAL A 12 -5.43 14.81 9.77
C VAL A 12 -6.25 15.02 8.51
N ALA A 13 -5.71 15.79 7.57
CA ALA A 13 -6.20 15.83 6.19
C ALA A 13 -5.45 14.76 5.38
N LEU A 14 -6.05 13.58 5.20
CA LEU A 14 -5.45 12.52 4.41
C LEU A 14 -5.81 12.72 2.93
N VAL A 15 -4.79 12.93 2.10
CA VAL A 15 -4.95 13.12 0.65
C VAL A 15 -4.55 11.83 -0.06
N ALA A 16 -5.53 11.15 -0.63
CA ALA A 16 -5.36 9.93 -1.39
C ALA A 16 -5.04 10.23 -2.88
N PRO A 17 -4.66 9.22 -3.68
CA PRO A 17 -4.65 9.37 -5.13
C PRO A 17 -6.03 9.74 -5.68
N SER A 18 -6.01 10.41 -6.83
CA SER A 18 -7.17 11.01 -7.51
C SER A 18 -7.80 10.12 -8.57
N ARG A 19 -7.17 8.98 -8.90
CA ARG A 19 -7.56 8.13 -10.04
C ARG A 19 -8.68 7.16 -9.69
N PHE A 20 -8.49 6.37 -8.64
CA PHE A 20 -9.42 5.32 -8.26
C PHE A 20 -10.14 5.66 -6.94
N PRO A 21 -11.41 5.25 -6.78
CA PRO A 21 -12.11 5.37 -5.51
C PRO A 21 -11.48 4.49 -4.42
N ILE A 22 -11.40 5.03 -3.21
CA ILE A 22 -11.00 4.29 -2.00
C ILE A 22 -12.20 3.50 -1.48
N ARG A 23 -12.47 2.34 -2.08
CA ARG A 23 -13.54 1.41 -1.71
C ARG A 23 -13.23 0.00 -2.18
N GLU A 24 -13.86 -1.01 -1.60
CA GLU A 24 -13.70 -2.40 -2.02
C GLU A 24 -14.58 -2.75 -3.24
N PRO A 25 -14.11 -3.63 -4.15
CA PRO A 25 -12.73 -4.12 -4.25
C PRO A 25 -11.76 -2.99 -4.65
N TYR A 26 -10.59 -2.95 -4.03
CA TYR A 26 -9.62 -1.88 -4.29
C TYR A 26 -8.91 -2.09 -5.62
N ALA A 27 -8.71 -0.99 -6.36
CA ALA A 27 -8.00 -1.03 -7.64
C ALA A 27 -6.53 -1.47 -7.50
N GLY A 28 -5.89 -1.13 -6.38
CA GLY A 28 -4.50 -1.47 -6.08
C GLY A 28 -4.12 -1.32 -4.62
N GLY A 29 -2.84 -1.57 -4.35
CA GLY A 29 -2.29 -1.52 -2.99
C GLY A 29 -2.30 -0.11 -2.39
N LEU A 30 -2.26 0.93 -3.22
CA LEU A 30 -2.27 2.31 -2.74
C LEU A 30 -3.66 2.70 -2.20
N GLU A 31 -4.73 2.29 -2.89
CA GLU A 31 -6.10 2.50 -2.44
C GLU A 31 -6.37 1.71 -1.15
N ALA A 32 -5.94 0.44 -1.10
CA ALA A 32 -6.05 -0.41 0.09
C ALA A 32 -5.27 0.17 1.29
N MET A 33 -4.07 0.71 1.05
CA MET A 33 -3.25 1.37 2.06
C MET A 33 -3.94 2.65 2.58
N CYS A 34 -4.50 3.49 1.71
CA CYS A 34 -5.21 4.70 2.13
C CYS A 34 -6.41 4.36 3.02
N ALA A 35 -7.20 3.34 2.67
CA ALA A 35 -8.29 2.86 3.50
C ALA A 35 -7.79 2.34 4.86
N THR A 36 -6.71 1.57 4.85
CA THR A 36 -6.04 1.05 6.05
C THR A 36 -5.56 2.19 6.95
N ALA A 37 -4.94 3.23 6.37
CA ALA A 37 -4.46 4.40 7.09
C ALA A 37 -5.60 5.17 7.76
N VAL A 38 -6.71 5.42 7.03
CA VAL A 38 -7.91 6.04 7.58
C VAL A 38 -8.45 5.23 8.76
N ARG A 39 -8.60 3.92 8.60
CA ARG A 39 -9.08 3.02 9.67
C ARG A 39 -8.14 3.03 10.88
N ALA A 40 -6.83 2.91 10.67
CA ALA A 40 -5.81 2.91 11.72
C ALA A 40 -5.84 4.21 12.54
N LEU A 41 -5.81 5.35 11.86
CA LEU A 41 -5.77 6.66 12.50
C LEU A 41 -7.06 6.98 13.25
N ARG A 42 -8.23 6.68 12.65
CA ARG A 42 -9.54 6.83 13.33
C ARG A 42 -9.64 5.92 14.55
N ARG A 43 -9.20 4.65 14.46
CA ARG A 43 -9.15 3.71 15.60
C ARG A 43 -8.21 4.20 16.72
N ALA A 44 -7.13 4.89 16.36
CA ALA A 44 -6.24 5.54 17.33
C ALA A 44 -6.82 6.84 17.94
N GLY A 45 -8.01 7.28 17.50
CA GLY A 45 -8.72 8.44 18.03
C GLY A 45 -8.38 9.77 17.35
N HIS A 46 -7.71 9.74 16.19
CA HIS A 46 -7.49 10.93 15.37
C HIS A 46 -8.75 11.29 14.59
N ARG A 47 -8.99 12.58 14.36
CA ARG A 47 -9.98 13.03 13.37
C ARG A 47 -9.30 12.95 12.01
N VAL A 48 -9.90 12.24 11.06
CA VAL A 48 -9.35 12.07 9.71
C VAL A 48 -10.39 12.47 8.68
N ASP A 49 -10.09 13.54 7.96
CA ASP A 49 -10.83 13.97 6.78
C ASP A 49 -10.11 13.39 5.55
N LEU A 50 -10.79 12.50 4.82
CA LEU A 50 -10.26 11.83 3.63
C LEU A 50 -10.61 12.65 2.38
N TYR A 51 -9.60 13.11 1.65
CA TYR A 51 -9.74 13.74 0.34
C TYR A 51 -9.34 12.72 -0.72
N ALA A 52 -10.32 12.29 -1.52
CA ALA A 52 -10.19 11.15 -2.43
C ALA A 52 -11.13 11.29 -3.63
N THR A 53 -10.96 10.41 -4.61
CA THR A 53 -11.79 10.31 -5.81
C THR A 53 -13.26 10.12 -5.48
N ALA A 54 -14.14 10.69 -6.31
CA ALA A 54 -15.58 10.49 -6.22
C ALA A 54 -15.95 9.01 -6.11
N GLY A 55 -16.91 8.69 -5.25
CA GLY A 55 -17.30 7.32 -4.93
C GLY A 55 -16.46 6.61 -3.87
N SER A 56 -15.41 7.24 -3.32
CA SER A 56 -14.66 6.70 -2.17
C SER A 56 -15.52 6.57 -0.92
N GLU A 57 -15.22 5.63 -0.02
CA GLU A 57 -15.97 5.47 1.22
C GLU A 57 -15.55 6.48 2.29
N GLY A 58 -16.50 7.29 2.78
CA GLY A 58 -16.28 8.20 3.91
C GLY A 58 -15.32 9.36 3.63
N HIS A 59 -15.18 9.75 2.36
CA HIS A 59 -14.42 10.92 1.91
C HIS A 59 -15.24 12.23 2.04
N VAL A 60 -14.55 13.36 1.97
CA VAL A 60 -15.15 14.69 1.98
C VAL A 60 -15.67 15.02 0.58
N SER A 61 -16.95 14.75 0.33
CA SER A 61 -17.57 14.89 -1.00
C SER A 61 -17.49 16.29 -1.61
N ALA A 62 -17.45 17.35 -0.79
CA ALA A 62 -17.29 18.72 -1.28
C ALA A 62 -15.93 18.98 -1.97
N TRP A 63 -14.95 18.10 -1.75
CA TRP A 63 -13.58 18.20 -2.23
C TRP A 63 -13.11 16.91 -2.89
N GLU A 64 -14.03 16.16 -3.51
CA GLU A 64 -13.70 14.93 -4.22
C GLU A 64 -12.93 15.19 -5.52
N PHE A 65 -12.04 14.27 -5.88
CA PHE A 65 -11.40 14.28 -7.19
C PHE A 65 -12.35 13.69 -8.24
N PRO A 66 -12.38 14.22 -9.47
CA PRO A 66 -13.33 13.78 -10.50
C PRO A 66 -13.08 12.35 -11.00
N GLY A 67 -11.92 11.76 -10.70
CA GLY A 67 -11.46 10.53 -11.36
C GLY A 67 -10.94 10.81 -12.76
N VAL A 68 -10.82 9.75 -13.56
CA VAL A 68 -10.46 9.84 -14.98
C VAL A 68 -11.66 9.38 -15.78
N ASP A 69 -12.21 10.27 -16.60
CA ASP A 69 -13.30 9.96 -17.52
C ASP A 69 -12.76 9.39 -18.84
N TRP A 70 -12.91 8.08 -19.01
CA TRP A 70 -12.50 7.34 -20.21
C TRP A 70 -13.57 7.29 -21.30
N THR A 71 -14.69 8.00 -21.17
CA THR A 71 -15.77 7.98 -22.16
C THR A 71 -15.26 8.36 -23.55
N GLY A 72 -15.35 7.43 -24.51
CA GLY A 72 -14.84 7.59 -25.88
C GLY A 72 -13.35 7.29 -26.07
N HIS A 73 -12.65 6.83 -25.03
CA HIS A 73 -11.24 6.41 -25.03
C HIS A 73 -11.06 5.06 -24.30
N GLU A 74 -12.10 4.24 -24.20
CA GLU A 74 -12.12 3.02 -23.38
C GLU A 74 -11.04 2.01 -23.78
N ASP A 75 -10.72 1.93 -25.08
CA ASP A 75 -9.68 1.03 -25.61
C ASP A 75 -8.25 1.47 -25.23
N GLU A 76 -8.07 2.70 -24.72
CA GLU A 76 -6.79 3.28 -24.29
C GLU A 76 -6.64 3.29 -22.75
N GLU A 77 -7.61 2.74 -22.01
CA GLU A 77 -7.61 2.73 -20.56
C GLU A 77 -6.41 1.95 -20.02
N THR A 78 -5.59 2.64 -19.24
CA THR A 78 -4.50 2.02 -18.46
C THR A 78 -4.52 2.53 -17.03
N ASP A 79 -3.60 2.08 -16.19
CA ASP A 79 -3.43 2.60 -14.83
C ASP A 79 -2.61 3.92 -14.77
N HIS A 80 -1.99 4.38 -15.88
CA HIS A 80 -1.02 5.49 -15.86
C HIS A 80 -1.19 6.55 -16.97
N THR A 81 -1.93 6.26 -18.03
CA THR A 81 -2.25 7.21 -19.12
C THR A 81 -3.49 8.03 -18.82
N TYR A 82 -3.70 9.12 -19.57
CA TYR A 82 -4.83 10.03 -19.40
C TYR A 82 -5.41 10.39 -20.77
N PRO A 83 -6.74 10.36 -20.93
CA PRO A 83 -7.40 10.97 -22.07
C PRO A 83 -7.11 12.48 -22.17
N PRO A 84 -7.26 13.08 -23.35
CA PRO A 84 -7.07 14.52 -23.52
C PRO A 84 -7.93 15.34 -22.53
N GLY A 85 -7.30 16.24 -21.75
CA GLY A 85 -8.00 17.11 -20.81
C GLY A 85 -8.15 16.54 -19.39
N GLU A 86 -8.03 15.22 -19.19
CA GLU A 86 -8.19 14.61 -17.87
C GLU A 86 -7.04 14.97 -16.92
N ARG A 87 -5.83 15.10 -17.47
CA ARG A 87 -4.64 15.59 -16.76
C ARG A 87 -4.87 16.99 -16.19
N GLU A 88 -5.40 17.90 -17.00
CA GLU A 88 -5.66 19.28 -16.62
C GLU A 88 -6.78 19.38 -15.57
N LYS A 89 -7.81 18.53 -15.66
CA LYS A 89 -8.87 18.43 -14.65
C LYS A 89 -8.32 17.97 -13.30
N GLU A 90 -7.45 16.96 -13.31
CA GLU A 90 -6.77 16.46 -12.11
C GLU A 90 -5.91 17.57 -11.48
N ASN A 91 -5.05 18.23 -12.27
CA ASN A 91 -4.23 19.36 -11.80
C ASN A 91 -5.08 20.45 -11.14
N ALA A 92 -6.15 20.87 -11.81
CA ALA A 92 -7.06 21.89 -11.28
C ALA A 92 -7.77 21.46 -9.99
N ALA A 93 -8.03 20.16 -9.80
CA ALA A 93 -8.60 19.63 -8.56
C ALA A 93 -7.60 19.68 -7.41
N PHE A 94 -6.34 19.34 -7.66
CA PHE A 94 -5.27 19.48 -6.66
C PHE A 94 -4.95 20.93 -6.31
N ASP A 95 -4.98 21.86 -7.27
CA ASP A 95 -4.79 23.29 -7.00
C ASP A 95 -5.87 23.85 -6.06
N ARG A 96 -7.14 23.48 -6.33
CA ARG A 96 -8.27 23.84 -5.45
C ARG A 96 -8.10 23.25 -4.05
N LEU A 97 -7.76 21.96 -3.97
CA LEU A 97 -7.54 21.29 -2.69
C LEU A 97 -6.38 21.93 -1.92
N ARG A 98 -5.27 22.24 -2.59
CA ARG A 98 -4.10 22.88 -1.97
C ARG A 98 -4.49 24.21 -1.32
N GLY A 99 -5.23 25.07 -2.03
CA GLY A 99 -5.73 26.34 -1.46
C GLY A 99 -6.62 26.12 -0.23
N HIS A 100 -7.54 25.16 -0.28
CA HIS A 100 -8.37 24.80 0.88
C HIS A 100 -7.55 24.30 2.07
N LEU A 101 -6.55 23.45 1.85
CA LEU A 101 -5.69 22.95 2.92
C LEU A 101 -4.86 24.07 3.57
N GLU A 102 -4.41 25.07 2.79
CA GLU A 102 -3.76 26.27 3.32
C GLU A 102 -4.70 27.08 4.22
N GLU A 103 -5.94 27.29 3.78
CA GLU A 103 -6.96 27.99 4.58
C GLU A 103 -7.30 27.24 5.87
N GLN A 104 -7.47 25.91 5.80
CA GLN A 104 -7.72 25.07 6.97
C GLN A 104 -6.55 25.05 7.93
N ALA A 105 -5.30 25.01 7.43
CA ALA A 105 -4.11 25.05 8.27
C ALA A 105 -3.97 26.42 8.96
N ALA A 106 -4.21 27.52 8.24
CA ALA A 106 -4.17 28.88 8.78
C ALA A 106 -5.27 29.15 9.82
N ALA A 107 -6.47 28.59 9.62
CA ALA A 107 -7.55 28.60 10.60
C ALA A 107 -7.28 27.69 11.80
N GLY A 108 -6.24 26.85 11.72
CA GLY A 108 -5.93 25.84 12.71
C GLY A 108 -7.04 24.81 12.84
N GLU A 109 -7.70 24.44 11.74
CA GLU A 109 -8.73 23.39 11.63
C GLU A 109 -8.13 22.01 11.34
N ILE A 110 -6.98 21.99 10.66
CA ILE A 110 -6.15 20.80 10.47
C ILE A 110 -4.82 20.96 11.20
N ASP A 111 -4.30 19.86 11.72
CA ASP A 111 -3.00 19.81 12.36
C ASP A 111 -1.90 19.37 11.39
N VAL A 112 -2.23 18.47 10.46
CA VAL A 112 -1.27 17.90 9.51
C VAL A 112 -1.97 17.43 8.24
N VAL A 113 -1.30 17.62 7.10
CA VAL A 113 -1.65 17.01 5.82
C VAL A 113 -0.88 15.69 5.70
N PHE A 114 -1.59 14.60 5.53
CA PHE A 114 -1.01 13.29 5.26
C PHE A 114 -1.17 12.97 3.77
N ASN A 115 -0.14 13.31 3.00
CA ASN A 115 -0.12 13.24 1.55
C ASN A 115 0.31 11.84 1.06
N ASN A 116 -0.56 11.17 0.31
CA ASN A 116 -0.33 9.89 -0.34
C ASN A 116 -0.61 9.93 -1.84
N SER A 117 -0.86 11.11 -2.42
CA SER A 117 -1.19 11.25 -3.85
C SER A 117 0.04 11.33 -4.75
N LEU A 118 1.17 11.79 -4.20
CA LEU A 118 2.37 12.16 -4.97
C LEU A 118 2.05 13.09 -6.14
N HIS A 119 1.09 14.00 -5.97
CA HIS A 119 0.77 14.99 -7.01
C HIS A 119 1.59 16.29 -6.83
N PRO A 120 2.23 16.84 -7.88
CA PRO A 120 3.04 18.07 -7.80
C PRO A 120 2.33 19.26 -7.13
N GLY A 121 1.04 19.47 -7.43
CA GLY A 121 0.24 20.57 -6.86
C GLY A 121 0.22 20.64 -5.31
N LEU A 122 0.46 19.53 -4.61
CA LEU A 122 0.59 19.51 -3.14
C LEU A 122 1.91 20.11 -2.63
N PHE A 123 2.85 20.44 -3.51
CA PHE A 123 4.09 21.16 -3.21
C PHE A 123 4.08 22.60 -3.75
N GLU A 124 3.16 22.96 -4.65
CA GLU A 124 3.17 24.21 -5.43
C GLU A 124 2.39 25.40 -4.84
N GLY A 125 2.02 25.36 -3.56
CA GLY A 125 1.22 26.43 -2.94
C GLY A 125 1.97 27.67 -2.47
N LYS A 126 1.21 28.63 -1.94
CA LYS A 126 1.70 29.95 -1.50
C LYS A 126 2.44 29.87 -0.18
N GLU A 127 1.92 29.04 0.72
CA GLU A 127 2.44 28.86 2.08
C GLU A 127 2.78 27.39 2.29
N PRO A 128 3.86 27.06 3.03
CA PRO A 128 4.14 25.68 3.41
C PRO A 128 3.03 25.10 4.28
N LEU A 129 2.81 23.79 4.17
CA LEU A 129 1.85 23.05 4.98
C LEU A 129 2.60 22.16 6.00
N PRO A 130 2.07 21.96 7.22
CA PRO A 130 2.54 20.88 8.09
C PRO A 130 2.17 19.56 7.42
N MET A 131 3.09 18.98 6.65
CA MET A 131 2.80 17.89 5.74
C MET A 131 3.73 16.71 5.97
N VAL A 132 3.18 15.51 5.99
CA VAL A 132 3.91 14.24 5.84
C VAL A 132 3.52 13.65 4.50
N THR A 133 4.49 13.49 3.61
CA THR A 133 4.30 12.79 2.32
C THR A 133 4.87 11.40 2.40
N THR A 134 4.09 10.38 2.03
CA THR A 134 4.59 9.00 1.94
C THR A 134 4.88 8.62 0.50
N LEU A 135 6.10 8.13 0.28
CA LEU A 135 6.61 7.64 -0.99
C LEU A 135 6.23 6.17 -1.14
N HIS A 136 5.33 5.89 -2.08
CA HIS A 136 4.80 4.55 -2.38
C HIS A 136 5.36 3.94 -3.65
N THR A 137 6.08 4.72 -4.45
CA THR A 137 6.62 4.34 -5.76
C THR A 137 8.02 4.90 -5.92
N PRO A 138 8.80 4.41 -6.91
CA PRO A 138 10.01 5.07 -7.34
C PRO A 138 9.77 6.53 -7.75
N ALA A 139 10.83 7.35 -7.74
CA ALA A 139 10.72 8.74 -8.15
C ALA A 139 10.40 8.86 -9.64
N PHE A 140 9.57 9.84 -9.96
CA PHE A 140 9.33 10.31 -11.32
C PHE A 140 9.49 11.83 -11.34
N TRP A 141 9.92 12.33 -12.51
CA TRP A 141 10.56 13.64 -12.62
C TRP A 141 9.62 14.79 -12.24
N GLU A 142 8.32 14.71 -12.55
CA GLU A 142 7.37 15.80 -12.24
C GLU A 142 7.30 16.10 -10.74
N VAL A 143 7.28 15.06 -9.90
CA VAL A 143 7.18 15.23 -8.44
C VAL A 143 8.53 15.57 -7.85
N GLN A 144 9.60 14.99 -8.38
CA GLN A 144 10.97 15.30 -7.97
C GLN A 144 11.28 16.79 -8.16
N ASP A 145 10.87 17.38 -9.28
CA ASP A 145 11.04 18.80 -9.56
C ASP A 145 10.20 19.67 -8.60
N ALA A 146 8.95 19.29 -8.35
CA ALA A 146 8.07 20.01 -7.42
C ALA A 146 8.59 19.98 -5.97
N VAL A 147 9.10 18.83 -5.51
CA VAL A 147 9.75 18.69 -4.20
C VAL A 147 11.00 19.56 -4.11
N THR A 148 11.85 19.54 -5.14
CA THR A 148 13.08 20.36 -5.21
C THR A 148 12.76 21.86 -5.18
N ALA A 149 11.76 22.29 -5.95
CA ALA A 149 11.31 23.68 -5.98
C ALA A 149 10.71 24.13 -4.64
N ALA A 150 9.93 23.26 -3.97
CA ALA A 150 9.42 23.56 -2.64
C ALA A 150 10.54 23.63 -1.59
N ALA A 151 11.53 22.72 -1.66
CA ALA A 151 12.69 22.69 -0.77
C ALA A 151 13.53 23.96 -0.82
N ALA A 152 13.60 24.61 -1.99
CA ALA A 152 14.36 25.85 -2.18
C ALA A 152 13.72 27.10 -1.53
N ARG A 153 12.49 27.01 -1.02
CA ARG A 153 11.80 28.13 -0.37
C ARG A 153 12.33 28.33 1.05
N LEU A 154 12.81 29.54 1.36
CA LEU A 154 13.26 29.90 2.72
C LEU A 154 12.04 30.07 3.64
N ASP A 155 11.82 29.15 4.59
CA ASP A 155 10.81 29.33 5.64
C ASP A 155 11.23 28.68 6.98
N THR A 156 11.21 29.48 8.06
CA THR A 156 11.57 29.06 9.42
C THR A 156 10.37 28.69 10.31
N ARG A 157 9.12 28.85 9.83
CA ARG A 157 7.90 28.65 10.64
C ARG A 157 7.60 27.18 10.98
N PHE A 158 8.01 26.24 10.12
CA PHE A 158 7.76 24.80 10.29
C PHE A 158 9.04 23.99 10.56
N GLY A 159 9.95 24.54 11.36
CA GLY A 159 11.19 23.84 11.71
C GLY A 159 12.20 23.69 10.57
N GLY A 160 11.95 24.31 9.41
CA GLY A 160 12.86 24.27 8.26
C GLY A 160 12.47 23.26 7.17
N HIS A 161 11.25 22.70 7.18
CA HIS A 161 10.79 21.72 6.18
C HIS A 161 9.78 22.31 5.18
N PRO A 162 10.18 23.17 4.22
CA PRO A 162 9.27 23.86 3.29
C PRO A 162 8.56 22.91 2.32
N ALA A 163 9.12 21.72 2.06
CA ALA A 163 8.49 20.65 1.28
C ALA A 163 7.72 19.62 2.15
N GLY A 164 7.69 19.80 3.47
CA GLY A 164 7.18 18.83 4.44
C GLY A 164 8.20 17.75 4.83
N VAL A 165 7.74 16.80 5.63
CA VAL A 165 8.49 15.61 6.08
C VAL A 165 8.16 14.45 5.15
N PHE A 166 9.17 13.65 4.80
CA PHE A 166 8.99 12.48 3.93
C PHE A 166 9.05 11.18 4.71
N ALA A 167 8.11 10.29 4.42
CA ALA A 167 8.15 8.90 4.80
C ALA A 167 8.31 8.04 3.54
N ALA A 168 8.95 6.88 3.65
CA ALA A 168 9.02 5.89 2.59
C ALA A 168 8.61 4.52 3.14
N VAL A 169 7.91 3.74 2.32
CA VAL A 169 7.42 2.42 2.72
C VAL A 169 8.55 1.38 2.88
N SER A 170 9.71 1.64 2.29
CA SER A 170 10.94 0.84 2.41
C SER A 170 12.18 1.70 2.17
N ALA A 171 13.34 1.21 2.59
CA ALA A 171 14.63 1.82 2.27
C ALA A 171 14.92 1.77 0.76
N ALA A 172 14.52 0.70 0.08
CA ALA A 172 14.60 0.58 -1.38
C ALA A 172 13.83 1.71 -2.08
N THR A 173 12.60 2.02 -1.63
CA THR A 173 11.83 3.16 -2.15
C THR A 173 12.49 4.47 -1.79
N ALA A 174 12.96 4.66 -0.55
CA ALA A 174 13.63 5.90 -0.17
C ALA A 174 14.85 6.20 -1.05
N ALA A 175 15.63 5.17 -1.41
CA ALA A 175 16.85 5.31 -2.19
C ALA A 175 16.63 5.74 -3.64
N SER A 176 15.40 5.63 -4.17
CA SER A 176 15.09 6.09 -5.53
C SER A 176 14.75 7.57 -5.61
N TRP A 177 14.70 8.30 -4.48
CA TRP A 177 14.31 9.71 -4.43
C TRP A 177 15.48 10.61 -3.99
N GLU A 178 15.56 11.80 -4.56
CA GLU A 178 16.51 12.84 -4.13
C GLU A 178 15.78 13.85 -3.24
N LEU A 179 15.79 13.60 -1.92
CA LEU A 179 15.01 14.40 -0.96
C LEU A 179 15.89 15.44 -0.26
N PRO A 180 15.31 16.59 0.17
CA PRO A 180 16.04 17.60 0.92
C PRO A 180 16.54 17.07 2.28
N GLU A 181 15.83 16.11 2.86
CA GLU A 181 16.18 15.39 4.06
C GLU A 181 15.89 13.89 3.88
N PRO A 182 16.64 12.98 4.53
CA PRO A 182 16.37 11.55 4.45
C PRO A 182 14.94 11.22 4.86
N ALA A 183 14.24 10.42 4.05
CA ALA A 183 12.91 9.94 4.40
C ALA A 183 12.96 9.03 5.65
N HIS A 184 11.93 9.14 6.48
CA HIS A 184 11.67 8.19 7.55
C HIS A 184 11.15 6.87 6.96
N ILE A 185 11.77 5.74 7.29
CA ILE A 185 11.27 4.44 6.84
C ILE A 185 10.08 4.04 7.71
N VAL A 186 8.88 4.14 7.14
CA VAL A 186 7.61 3.80 7.80
C VAL A 186 6.90 2.76 6.95
N PRO A 187 7.03 1.46 7.30
CA PRO A 187 6.39 0.43 6.51
C PRO A 187 4.87 0.50 6.63
N ASN A 188 4.17 0.04 5.59
CA ASN A 188 2.72 -0.04 5.60
C ASN A 188 2.20 -1.00 6.68
N GLY A 189 0.95 -0.82 7.07
CA GLY A 189 0.25 -1.74 7.97
C GLY A 189 -0.78 -2.57 7.22
N TYR A 190 -1.36 -3.54 7.92
CA TYR A 190 -2.52 -4.30 7.45
C TYR A 190 -3.64 -4.25 8.50
N ASP A 191 -4.88 -4.50 8.08
CA ASP A 191 -6.02 -4.56 9.01
C ASP A 191 -6.09 -5.92 9.71
N GLU A 192 -5.55 -6.01 10.94
CA GLU A 192 -5.53 -7.24 11.73
C GLU A 192 -6.92 -7.78 12.13
N TYR A 193 -7.99 -7.04 11.85
CA TYR A 193 -9.36 -7.50 12.07
C TYR A 193 -9.90 -8.31 10.88
N VAL A 194 -9.33 -8.11 9.70
CA VAL A 194 -9.66 -8.79 8.44
C VAL A 194 -8.64 -9.90 8.17
N TRP A 195 -7.35 -9.55 8.14
CA TRP A 195 -6.27 -10.48 7.83
C TRP A 195 -5.77 -11.16 9.11
N LYS A 196 -6.48 -12.19 9.53
CA LYS A 196 -6.20 -12.92 10.78
C LYS A 196 -6.37 -14.42 10.58
N PRO A 197 -5.71 -15.26 11.41
CA PRO A 197 -5.88 -16.69 11.34
C PRO A 197 -7.35 -17.08 11.55
N GLY A 198 -7.84 -18.03 10.75
CA GLY A 198 -9.18 -18.61 10.91
C GLY A 198 -10.34 -17.66 10.58
N ASN A 199 -10.13 -16.64 9.73
CA ASN A 199 -11.22 -15.85 9.18
C ASN A 199 -12.07 -16.77 8.28
N SER A 200 -13.24 -17.25 8.75
CA SER A 200 -14.15 -18.11 7.96
C SER A 200 -15.48 -17.40 7.70
N ILE A 201 -15.70 -16.95 6.47
CA ILE A 201 -16.95 -16.28 6.05
C ILE A 201 -17.93 -17.28 5.43
N ILE A 202 -17.41 -18.39 4.93
CA ILE A 202 -18.19 -19.47 4.32
C ILE A 202 -18.49 -20.51 5.40
N GLY A 203 -19.76 -20.57 5.84
CA GLY A 203 -20.47 -21.66 6.53
C GLY A 203 -19.74 -22.64 7.46
N GLU A 204 -20.40 -22.98 8.57
CA GLU A 204 -19.90 -23.81 9.69
C GLU A 204 -19.35 -25.23 9.37
N SER A 205 -19.33 -25.69 8.10
CA SER A 205 -19.05 -27.09 7.76
C SER A 205 -17.57 -27.47 7.56
N GLU A 206 -16.62 -26.53 7.39
CA GLU A 206 -15.18 -26.85 7.26
C GLU A 206 -14.29 -25.80 7.96
N HIS A 207 -14.50 -25.62 9.26
CA HIS A 207 -13.70 -24.69 10.07
C HIS A 207 -12.19 -25.02 10.00
N GLY A 208 -11.39 -24.10 9.47
CA GLY A 208 -9.97 -23.94 9.84
C GLY A 208 -8.98 -25.00 9.34
N GLN A 209 -9.34 -25.87 8.39
CA GLN A 209 -8.35 -26.77 7.78
C GLN A 209 -7.52 -26.02 6.74
N VAL A 210 -6.24 -25.85 7.08
CA VAL A 210 -5.21 -25.41 6.15
C VAL A 210 -5.06 -26.48 5.07
N GLY A 211 -5.25 -26.10 3.82
CA GLY A 211 -5.03 -26.96 2.65
C GLY A 211 -3.54 -27.16 2.36
N SER A 212 -3.23 -28.03 1.41
CA SER A 212 -1.85 -28.27 0.94
C SER A 212 -1.40 -27.35 -0.19
N HIS A 213 -2.30 -26.50 -0.71
CA HIS A 213 -2.04 -25.63 -1.87
C HIS A 213 -1.26 -24.38 -1.49
N ALA A 214 -0.55 -23.82 -2.46
CA ALA A 214 -0.04 -22.46 -2.42
C ALA A 214 -1.12 -21.46 -2.85
N ILE A 215 -0.96 -20.20 -2.48
CA ILE A 215 -1.76 -19.09 -3.01
C ILE A 215 -0.87 -18.00 -3.60
N TRP A 216 -1.37 -17.36 -4.64
CA TRP A 216 -0.84 -16.12 -5.19
C TRP A 216 -1.98 -15.13 -5.34
N PHE A 217 -1.78 -13.88 -4.93
CA PHE A 217 -2.80 -12.86 -5.11
C PHE A 217 -2.24 -11.48 -5.42
N GLY A 218 -3.02 -10.72 -6.19
CA GLY A 218 -2.68 -9.39 -6.67
C GLY A 218 -3.15 -9.15 -8.10
N ARG A 219 -2.90 -7.95 -8.63
CA ARG A 219 -3.17 -7.63 -10.04
C ARG A 219 -2.41 -8.62 -10.95
N ILE A 220 -3.10 -9.26 -11.89
CA ILE A 220 -2.47 -10.13 -12.88
C ILE A 220 -1.88 -9.24 -13.98
N VAL A 221 -0.62 -8.86 -13.77
CA VAL A 221 0.21 -8.04 -14.66
C VAL A 221 1.65 -8.57 -14.66
N ALA A 222 2.42 -8.29 -15.71
CA ALA A 222 3.77 -8.82 -15.88
C ALA A 222 4.70 -8.51 -14.68
N GLU A 223 4.60 -7.30 -14.12
CA GLU A 223 5.38 -6.82 -12.98
C GLU A 223 5.19 -7.68 -11.71
N LYS A 224 4.05 -8.37 -11.57
CA LYS A 224 3.74 -9.23 -10.40
C LYS A 224 4.14 -10.69 -10.60
N GLY A 225 4.47 -11.08 -11.84
CA GLY A 225 5.17 -12.33 -12.13
C GLY A 225 4.41 -13.61 -11.85
N LEU A 226 3.08 -13.66 -12.04
CA LEU A 226 2.26 -14.87 -11.80
C LEU A 226 2.80 -16.12 -12.53
N HIS A 227 3.29 -15.96 -13.77
CA HIS A 227 3.95 -17.03 -14.52
C HIS A 227 5.11 -17.70 -13.75
N VAL A 228 5.90 -16.92 -13.01
CA VAL A 228 6.98 -17.43 -12.16
C VAL A 228 6.43 -18.21 -10.98
N ALA A 229 5.35 -17.74 -10.36
CA ALA A 229 4.69 -18.46 -9.26
C ALA A 229 4.13 -19.81 -9.72
N ILE A 230 3.49 -19.86 -10.90
CA ILE A 230 2.97 -21.09 -11.51
C ILE A 230 4.12 -22.09 -11.73
N ASP A 231 5.18 -21.67 -12.41
CA ASP A 231 6.30 -22.55 -12.76
C ASP A 231 7.02 -23.06 -11.49
N ALA A 232 7.19 -22.21 -10.48
CA ALA A 232 7.80 -22.58 -9.21
C ALA A 232 6.93 -23.52 -8.36
N CYS A 233 5.61 -23.29 -8.29
CA CYS A 233 4.69 -24.16 -7.55
C CYS A 233 4.63 -25.56 -8.17
N ARG A 234 4.59 -25.65 -9.50
CA ARG A 234 4.69 -26.93 -10.23
C ARG A 234 5.97 -27.68 -9.90
N ALA A 235 7.11 -27.00 -9.95
CA ALA A 235 8.39 -27.59 -9.61
C ALA A 235 8.47 -28.03 -8.13
N ALA A 236 7.74 -27.35 -7.24
CA ALA A 236 7.61 -27.71 -5.83
C ALA A 236 6.56 -28.81 -5.56
N GLY A 237 5.77 -29.21 -6.57
CA GLY A 237 4.66 -30.15 -6.42
C GLY A 237 3.49 -29.57 -5.61
N LEU A 238 3.22 -28.27 -5.74
CA LEU A 238 2.13 -27.56 -5.08
C LEU A 238 1.07 -27.14 -6.10
N GLU A 239 -0.19 -27.43 -5.81
CA GLU A 239 -1.33 -26.77 -6.47
C GLU A 239 -1.30 -25.27 -6.13
N LEU A 240 -1.80 -24.43 -7.04
CA LEU A 240 -1.78 -22.98 -6.88
C LEU A 240 -3.17 -22.37 -7.05
N HIS A 241 -3.64 -21.70 -6.00
CA HIS A 241 -4.82 -20.85 -6.06
C HIS A 241 -4.43 -19.41 -6.42
N ILE A 242 -5.18 -18.77 -7.32
CA ILE A 242 -4.88 -17.46 -7.89
C ILE A 242 -6.07 -16.54 -7.67
N ALA A 243 -5.84 -15.39 -7.01
CA ALA A 243 -6.87 -14.38 -6.79
C ALA A 243 -6.43 -12.99 -7.27
N GLY A 244 -7.31 -12.25 -7.93
CA GLY A 244 -7.08 -10.88 -8.38
C GLY A 244 -7.60 -10.60 -9.79
N ARG A 245 -7.78 -9.30 -10.08
CA ARG A 245 -8.24 -8.82 -11.38
C ARG A 245 -7.15 -8.95 -12.46
N VAL A 246 -7.58 -9.23 -13.69
CA VAL A 246 -6.71 -9.15 -14.88
C VAL A 246 -6.48 -7.68 -15.21
N GLY A 247 -5.26 -7.20 -14.97
CA GLY A 247 -4.87 -5.82 -15.26
C GLY A 247 -4.13 -5.67 -16.60
N ASP A 248 -3.63 -6.77 -17.15
CA ASP A 248 -2.92 -6.82 -18.43
C ASP A 248 -3.41 -8.03 -19.23
N PRO A 249 -4.40 -7.85 -20.13
CA PRO A 249 -4.91 -8.92 -20.98
C PRO A 249 -3.84 -9.52 -21.90
N ALA A 250 -2.87 -8.73 -22.37
CA ALA A 250 -1.81 -9.23 -23.23
C ALA A 250 -0.87 -10.17 -22.47
N TYR A 251 -0.52 -9.82 -21.23
CA TYR A 251 0.21 -10.71 -20.33
C TYR A 251 -0.57 -11.98 -19.98
N MET A 252 -1.87 -11.86 -19.71
CA MET A 252 -2.75 -13.01 -19.47
C MET A 252 -2.70 -14.00 -20.64
N ASP A 253 -2.88 -13.51 -21.87
CA ASP A 253 -2.90 -14.35 -23.08
C ASP A 253 -1.52 -14.94 -23.42
N ALA A 254 -0.45 -14.15 -23.27
CA ALA A 254 0.89 -14.56 -23.68
C ALA A 254 1.56 -15.50 -22.66
N GLU A 255 1.37 -15.26 -21.35
CA GLU A 255 2.12 -15.95 -20.31
C GLU A 255 1.26 -16.87 -19.43
N ILE A 256 0.00 -16.53 -19.18
CA ILE A 256 -0.82 -17.28 -18.21
C ILE A 256 -1.69 -18.34 -18.89
N THR A 257 -2.40 -17.98 -19.96
CA THR A 257 -3.27 -18.89 -20.72
C THR A 257 -2.53 -20.15 -21.21
N PRO A 258 -1.28 -20.08 -21.72
CA PRO A 258 -0.53 -21.28 -22.12
C PRO A 258 -0.12 -22.19 -20.95
N ARG A 259 -0.17 -21.67 -19.72
CA ARG A 259 0.19 -22.37 -18.49
C ARG A 259 -1.02 -22.92 -17.74
N LEU A 260 -2.24 -22.80 -18.27
CA LEU A 260 -3.42 -23.37 -17.61
C LEU A 260 -3.34 -24.89 -17.51
N GLY A 261 -3.80 -25.45 -16.39
CA GLY A 261 -3.78 -26.87 -16.10
C GLY A 261 -4.61 -27.19 -14.85
N ASP A 262 -4.83 -28.47 -14.58
CA ASP A 262 -5.67 -28.96 -13.47
C ASP A 262 -5.08 -28.62 -12.08
N ASP A 263 -3.82 -28.22 -12.02
CA ASP A 263 -3.09 -27.81 -10.81
C ASP A 263 -3.32 -26.34 -10.41
N LEU A 264 -4.06 -25.58 -11.22
CA LEU A 264 -4.35 -24.16 -11.00
C LEU A 264 -5.84 -23.93 -10.73
N THR A 265 -6.16 -23.14 -9.72
CA THR A 265 -7.53 -22.69 -9.43
C THR A 265 -7.62 -21.18 -9.43
N PHE A 266 -8.42 -20.60 -10.34
CA PHE A 266 -8.70 -19.17 -10.38
C PHE A 266 -9.91 -18.85 -9.49
N LEU A 267 -9.67 -18.03 -8.47
CA LEU A 267 -10.70 -17.53 -7.56
C LEU A 267 -11.35 -16.22 -8.05
N GLY A 268 -10.74 -15.57 -9.04
CA GLY A 268 -11.21 -14.29 -9.58
C GLY A 268 -10.91 -13.11 -8.65
N GLU A 269 -11.65 -12.02 -8.84
CA GLU A 269 -11.60 -10.85 -7.96
C GLU A 269 -12.50 -11.09 -6.75
N LEU A 270 -11.90 -11.03 -5.55
CA LEU A 270 -12.55 -11.28 -4.28
C LEU A 270 -12.62 -9.99 -3.46
N SER A 271 -13.64 -9.87 -2.59
CA SER A 271 -13.60 -8.88 -1.51
C SER A 271 -12.41 -9.14 -0.57
N HIS A 272 -11.98 -8.16 0.22
CA HIS A 272 -10.89 -8.39 1.19
C HIS A 272 -11.21 -9.49 2.19
N GLU A 273 -12.47 -9.59 2.57
CA GLU A 273 -12.99 -10.58 3.49
C GLU A 273 -12.88 -12.00 2.92
N GLU A 274 -13.33 -12.22 1.68
CA GLU A 274 -13.18 -13.49 0.96
C GLU A 274 -11.72 -13.82 0.63
N LEU A 275 -10.92 -12.81 0.29
CA LEU A 275 -9.50 -12.97 0.00
C LEU A 275 -8.72 -13.37 1.25
N ALA A 276 -8.95 -12.71 2.39
CA ALA A 276 -8.31 -13.07 3.65
C ALA A 276 -8.66 -14.49 4.09
N ASP A 277 -9.92 -14.89 3.89
CA ASP A 277 -10.41 -16.26 4.11
C ASP A 277 -9.69 -17.28 3.22
N ALA A 278 -9.59 -17.03 1.91
CA ALA A 278 -8.83 -17.87 0.98
C ALA A 278 -7.34 -17.96 1.34
N VAL A 279 -6.72 -16.83 1.65
CA VAL A 279 -5.30 -16.74 2.05
C VAL A 279 -5.06 -17.50 3.35
N SER A 280 -5.98 -17.44 4.32
CA SER A 280 -5.86 -18.14 5.60
C SER A 280 -5.90 -19.67 5.48
N ARG A 281 -6.42 -20.21 4.37
CA ARG A 281 -6.45 -21.65 4.08
C ARG A 281 -5.23 -22.16 3.33
N ALA A 282 -4.39 -21.29 2.76
CA ALA A 282 -3.23 -21.72 2.00
C ALA A 282 -2.06 -22.17 2.89
N ALA A 283 -1.31 -23.17 2.44
CA ALA A 283 -0.10 -23.63 3.13
C ALA A 283 1.04 -22.62 3.05
N VAL A 284 1.13 -21.89 1.93
CA VAL A 284 2.17 -20.90 1.66
C VAL A 284 1.67 -19.88 0.63
N CYS A 285 2.10 -18.64 0.75
CA CYS A 285 1.85 -17.59 -0.24
C CYS A 285 3.11 -17.36 -1.09
N ALA A 286 2.98 -17.41 -2.42
CA ALA A 286 4.04 -17.10 -3.37
C ALA A 286 4.00 -15.60 -3.73
N VAL A 287 5.13 -14.90 -3.62
CA VAL A 287 5.24 -13.47 -3.96
C VAL A 287 6.39 -13.25 -4.94
N THR A 288 6.07 -12.91 -6.19
CA THR A 288 7.00 -13.06 -7.33
C THR A 288 7.21 -11.78 -8.15
N PRO A 289 7.46 -10.62 -7.52
CA PRO A 289 7.64 -9.37 -8.25
C PRO A 289 8.79 -9.49 -9.27
N GLN A 290 8.57 -8.97 -10.47
CA GLN A 290 9.54 -8.86 -11.57
C GLN A 290 10.15 -7.46 -11.66
N TRP A 291 9.87 -6.61 -10.69
CA TRP A 291 10.32 -5.25 -10.53
C TRP A 291 10.75 -5.02 -9.08
N ASP A 292 11.39 -3.89 -8.79
CA ASP A 292 11.71 -3.50 -7.42
C ASP A 292 10.44 -3.04 -6.70
N GLU A 293 9.72 -4.02 -6.13
CA GLU A 293 8.48 -3.80 -5.39
C GLU A 293 8.71 -2.82 -4.23
N PRO A 294 7.94 -1.72 -4.13
CA PRO A 294 8.15 -0.72 -3.09
C PRO A 294 8.02 -1.28 -1.66
N PHE A 295 7.06 -2.18 -1.44
CA PHE A 295 6.82 -2.78 -0.12
C PHE A 295 6.35 -4.23 -0.25
N GLY A 296 5.13 -4.45 -0.76
CA GLY A 296 4.51 -5.76 -0.86
C GLY A 296 3.48 -6.02 0.26
N LEU A 297 2.33 -5.34 0.22
CA LEU A 297 1.23 -5.52 1.18
C LEU A 297 0.81 -6.99 1.32
N VAL A 298 0.77 -7.71 0.19
CA VAL A 298 0.42 -9.14 0.13
C VAL A 298 1.23 -10.00 1.10
N ILE A 299 2.46 -9.59 1.42
CA ILE A 299 3.34 -10.32 2.35
C ILE A 299 2.80 -10.21 3.77
N ILE A 300 2.55 -8.99 4.24
CA ILE A 300 2.07 -8.75 5.62
C ILE A 300 0.62 -9.19 5.80
N GLU A 301 -0.19 -9.13 4.74
CA GLU A 301 -1.57 -9.64 4.70
C GLU A 301 -1.59 -11.17 4.83
N ALA A 302 -0.78 -11.89 4.03
CA ALA A 302 -0.66 -13.34 4.12
C ALA A 302 -0.11 -13.79 5.47
N MET A 303 0.97 -13.16 5.93
CA MET A 303 1.55 -13.47 7.23
C MET A 303 0.59 -13.15 8.36
N GLY A 304 -0.20 -12.06 8.27
CA GLY A 304 -1.27 -11.73 9.22
C GLY A 304 -2.33 -12.83 9.35
N CYS A 305 -2.69 -13.48 8.25
CA CYS A 305 -3.55 -14.68 8.24
C CYS A 305 -2.87 -15.96 8.79
N GLY A 306 -1.59 -15.89 9.17
CA GLY A 306 -0.78 -17.03 9.57
C GLY A 306 -0.28 -17.87 8.39
N THR A 307 -0.40 -17.38 7.16
CA THR A 307 0.10 -18.06 5.96
C THR A 307 1.54 -17.61 5.70
N PRO A 308 2.54 -18.50 5.83
CA PRO A 308 3.93 -18.18 5.54
C PRO A 308 4.10 -17.74 4.09
N VAL A 309 5.04 -16.84 3.85
CA VAL A 309 5.34 -16.32 2.52
C VAL A 309 6.66 -16.88 2.04
N ALA A 310 6.76 -17.20 0.75
CA ALA A 310 8.01 -17.36 0.02
C ALA A 310 8.05 -16.37 -1.14
N ALA A 311 9.16 -15.64 -1.28
CA ALA A 311 9.21 -14.50 -2.19
C ALA A 311 10.52 -14.33 -2.95
N LEU A 312 10.44 -13.68 -4.12
CA LEU A 312 11.62 -13.16 -4.81
C LEU A 312 12.12 -11.89 -4.11
N ARG A 313 13.43 -11.82 -3.84
CA ARG A 313 14.09 -10.69 -3.18
C ARG A 313 14.24 -9.51 -4.15
N ARG A 314 13.19 -8.70 -4.29
CA ARG A 314 13.19 -7.46 -5.08
C ARG A 314 12.66 -6.28 -4.27
N GLY A 315 13.26 -5.10 -4.43
CA GLY A 315 12.88 -3.90 -3.69
C GLY A 315 12.70 -4.13 -2.17
N GLY A 316 11.61 -3.61 -1.62
CA GLY A 316 11.26 -3.69 -0.20
C GLY A 316 10.87 -5.08 0.30
N VAL A 317 10.68 -6.08 -0.57
CA VAL A 317 10.34 -7.46 -0.15
C VAL A 317 11.43 -8.04 0.76
N GLY A 318 12.69 -7.78 0.43
CA GLY A 318 13.82 -8.25 1.22
C GLY A 318 13.90 -7.63 2.61
N GLU A 319 13.33 -6.44 2.80
CA GLU A 319 13.28 -5.75 4.09
C GLU A 319 12.19 -6.32 5.00
N ILE A 320 11.03 -6.68 4.44
CA ILE A 320 9.95 -7.33 5.20
C ILE A 320 10.40 -8.72 5.67
N LEU A 321 10.98 -9.52 4.78
CA LEU A 321 11.39 -10.90 5.09
C LEU A 321 12.83 -11.00 5.60
N ALA A 322 13.41 -9.92 6.11
CA ALA A 322 14.80 -9.91 6.60
C ALA A 322 15.06 -10.93 7.71
N ASP A 323 14.07 -11.17 8.58
CA ASP A 323 14.11 -12.17 9.66
C ASP A 323 13.91 -13.62 9.16
N PHE A 324 13.55 -13.81 7.88
CA PHE A 324 13.22 -15.10 7.27
C PHE A 324 14.00 -15.33 5.97
N PRO A 325 15.34 -15.30 5.98
CA PRO A 325 16.14 -15.40 4.77
C PRO A 325 15.95 -16.72 4.01
N GLU A 326 15.53 -17.80 4.68
CA GLU A 326 15.20 -19.09 4.08
C GLU A 326 13.93 -19.07 3.21
N ARG A 327 13.13 -18.02 3.34
CA ARG A 327 11.89 -17.80 2.57
C ARG A 327 12.09 -16.81 1.41
N LEU A 328 13.30 -16.31 1.24
CA LEU A 328 13.68 -15.41 0.15
C LEU A 328 14.50 -16.14 -0.90
N ALA A 329 14.24 -15.84 -2.16
CA ALA A 329 15.00 -16.34 -3.29
C ALA A 329 15.45 -15.20 -4.21
N ASP A 330 16.66 -15.27 -4.73
CA ASP A 330 17.17 -14.30 -5.70
C ASP A 330 16.84 -14.69 -7.15
N THR A 331 16.42 -15.94 -7.39
CA THR A 331 16.04 -16.47 -8.71
C THR A 331 14.74 -17.29 -8.65
N PRO A 332 14.02 -17.43 -9.78
CA PRO A 332 12.87 -18.32 -9.91
C PRO A 332 13.14 -19.76 -9.45
N GLU A 333 14.32 -20.31 -9.74
CA GLU A 333 14.68 -21.68 -9.34
C GLU A 333 14.87 -21.77 -7.81
N GLY A 334 15.43 -20.73 -7.20
CA GLY A 334 15.56 -20.64 -5.75
C GLY A 334 14.20 -20.57 -5.04
N LEU A 335 13.18 -20.00 -5.69
CA LEU A 335 11.84 -19.87 -5.13
C LEU A 335 11.21 -21.22 -4.80
N VAL A 336 11.54 -22.27 -5.55
CA VAL A 336 11.08 -23.64 -5.28
C VAL A 336 11.49 -24.08 -3.87
N GLN A 337 12.75 -23.87 -3.50
CA GLN A 337 13.23 -24.22 -2.17
C GLN A 337 12.62 -23.31 -1.10
N ALA A 338 12.48 -22.01 -1.38
CA ALA A 338 11.83 -21.08 -0.46
C ALA A 338 10.37 -21.48 -0.18
N LEU A 339 9.59 -21.89 -1.19
CA LEU A 339 8.22 -22.39 -1.03
C LEU A 339 8.17 -23.62 -0.12
N LEU A 340 9.06 -24.59 -0.35
CA LEU A 340 9.13 -25.82 0.43
C LEU A 340 9.55 -25.57 1.89
N ARG A 341 10.37 -24.55 2.15
CA ARG A 341 10.76 -24.13 3.52
C ARG A 341 9.66 -23.32 4.20
N ALA A 342 9.08 -22.36 3.50
CA ALA A 342 8.05 -21.49 4.05
C ALA A 342 6.81 -22.28 4.49
N ARG A 343 6.36 -23.28 3.72
CA ARG A 343 5.21 -24.13 4.10
C ARG A 343 5.41 -24.94 5.39
N GLU A 344 6.65 -25.12 5.84
CA GLU A 344 6.99 -25.81 7.09
C GLU A 344 7.00 -24.85 8.30
N ALA A 345 6.85 -23.55 8.08
CA ALA A 345 6.89 -22.56 9.15
C ALA A 345 5.66 -22.62 10.05
N ASP A 346 5.88 -22.31 11.33
CA ASP A 346 4.81 -22.17 12.29
C ASP A 346 3.90 -20.98 11.94
N ARG A 347 2.60 -21.27 11.82
CA ARG A 347 1.58 -20.31 11.38
C ARG A 347 1.23 -19.31 12.47
N GLU A 348 1.22 -19.74 13.73
CA GLU A 348 0.94 -18.86 14.88
C GLU A 348 2.07 -17.85 15.06
N ASP A 349 3.32 -18.30 14.97
CA ASP A 349 4.50 -17.44 15.00
C ASP A 349 4.51 -16.45 13.83
N THR A 350 4.13 -16.91 12.64
CA THR A 350 4.00 -16.08 11.44
C THR A 350 2.98 -14.95 11.64
N ALA A 351 1.78 -15.27 12.13
CA ALA A 351 0.74 -14.28 12.43
C ALA A 351 1.14 -13.33 13.57
N ALA A 352 1.74 -13.87 14.62
CA ALA A 352 2.19 -13.09 15.76
C ALA A 352 3.31 -12.11 15.37
N TRP A 353 4.21 -12.50 14.47
CA TRP A 353 5.22 -11.59 13.92
C TRP A 353 4.56 -10.47 13.12
N ALA A 354 3.65 -10.78 12.18
CA ALA A 354 2.98 -9.75 11.39
C ALA A 354 2.24 -8.74 12.30
N LEU A 355 1.50 -9.22 13.29
CA LEU A 355 0.74 -8.38 14.23
C LEU A 355 1.65 -7.43 15.03
N ARG A 356 2.80 -7.93 15.51
CA ARG A 356 3.77 -7.12 16.26
C ARG A 356 4.37 -5.99 15.42
N HIS A 357 4.66 -6.26 14.16
CA HIS A 357 5.45 -5.36 13.32
C HIS A 357 4.60 -4.46 12.39
N TYR A 358 3.40 -4.89 11.99
CA TYR A 358 2.61 -4.24 10.93
C TYR A 358 1.12 -4.06 11.26
N SER A 359 0.70 -4.21 12.52
CA SER A 359 -0.67 -3.90 12.94
C SER A 359 -1.05 -2.43 12.68
N LEU A 360 -2.36 -2.16 12.56
CA LEU A 360 -2.91 -0.81 12.51
C LEU A 360 -2.45 0.04 13.69
N ARG A 361 -2.29 -0.57 14.86
CA ARG A 361 -1.75 0.08 16.05
C ARG A 361 -0.31 0.57 15.81
N ALA A 362 0.57 -0.30 15.31
CA ALA A 362 1.95 0.07 15.02
C ALA A 362 2.03 1.13 13.91
N PHE A 363 1.21 0.99 12.87
CA PHE A 363 1.08 1.97 11.79
C PHE A 363 0.69 3.35 12.31
N ALA A 364 -0.43 3.45 13.03
CA ALA A 364 -0.91 4.72 13.57
C ALA A 364 0.10 5.37 14.52
N HIS A 365 0.82 4.56 15.31
CA HIS A 365 1.87 5.06 16.20
C HIS A 365 3.01 5.74 15.44
N ARG A 366 3.56 5.07 14.41
CA ARG A 366 4.68 5.59 13.61
C ARG A 366 4.30 6.89 12.90
N TYR A 367 3.11 6.96 12.31
CA TYR A 367 2.64 8.19 11.66
C TYR A 367 2.33 9.32 12.65
N ALA A 368 1.80 9.01 13.84
CA ALA A 368 1.59 10.03 14.87
C ALA A 368 2.90 10.70 15.31
N GLN A 369 4.02 9.95 15.35
CA GLN A 369 5.35 10.51 15.61
C GLN A 369 5.77 11.48 14.48
N LEU A 370 5.59 11.10 13.21
CA LEU A 370 5.89 11.99 12.08
C LEU A 370 4.98 13.23 12.03
N PHE A 371 3.72 13.11 12.43
CA PHE A 371 2.82 14.25 12.53
C PHE A 371 3.31 15.26 13.57
N ALA A 372 3.93 14.82 14.66
CA ALA A 372 4.56 15.71 15.62
C ALA A 372 5.74 16.49 15.00
N VAL A 373 6.61 15.78 14.26
CA VAL A 373 7.76 16.38 13.56
C VAL A 373 7.30 17.41 12.53
N ALA A 374 6.35 17.06 11.66
CA ALA A 374 5.83 17.95 10.62
C ALA A 374 5.15 19.21 11.19
N ARG A 375 4.63 19.13 12.41
CA ARG A 375 4.07 20.27 13.15
C ARG A 375 5.11 21.15 13.85
N GLY A 376 6.39 20.79 13.81
CA GLY A 376 7.46 21.51 14.50
C GLY A 376 7.55 21.22 16.00
N HIS A 377 6.96 20.14 16.50
CA HIS A 377 7.25 19.65 17.85
C HIS A 377 8.59 18.92 17.79
N LYS A 378 9.65 19.54 18.32
CA LYS A 378 10.93 18.84 18.49
C LYS A 378 10.70 17.64 19.42
N GLU A 379 10.99 16.44 18.94
CA GLU A 379 11.14 15.28 19.82
C GLU A 379 12.21 15.63 20.87
N GLU A 380 11.83 15.60 22.14
CA GLU A 380 12.82 15.46 23.22
C GLU A 380 13.43 14.08 23.05
N GLN A 381 14.55 14.00 22.32
CA GLN A 381 15.38 12.81 22.26
C GLN A 381 15.73 12.39 23.70
N LYS A 382 15.27 11.21 24.10
CA LYS A 382 15.66 10.55 25.34
C LYS A 382 16.74 9.51 25.08
#